data_AF-A0A964N6J2-F1
#
_entry.id   AF-A0A964N6J2-F1
#
_cell.length_a   1.000
_cell.length_b   1.000
_cell.length_c   1.000
_cell.angle_alpha   90.00
_cell.angle_beta   90.00
_cell.angle_gamma   90.00
#
_symmetry.space_group_name_H-M   'P 1'
#
loop_
_entity.id
_entity.type
_entity.pdbx_description
1 polymer ?
#
loop_
_entity_poly.entity_id
_entity_poly.type
_entity_poly.pdbx_seq_one_letter_code
_entity_poly.pdbx_strand_id
1 'polypeptide(L)'
;MGTTSKAWRIGVDSGGTFIDLRLFDDATGRVEVSKVPSTPDDPSQGIAQGVTEGLFHVTAQPGGAAYFGHGTTVVTNALVQYRGVKTGLITTDGFCDLLEISPQKRLDLYDLQIHRCEQVRSGNDHRAQLHPGEHRLP
;
A
#
# COMPACT_ATOMS: atom_id res chain seq x y z
N MET A 1 -10.90 -37.41 18.83
CA MET A 1 -10.19 -36.36 19.58
C MET A 1 -9.45 -35.51 18.57
N GLY A 2 -9.97 -34.32 18.24
CA GLY A 2 -9.37 -33.45 17.23
C GLY A 2 -8.17 -32.71 17.82
N THR A 3 -7.02 -32.80 17.18
CA THR A 3 -5.88 -31.92 17.42
C THR A 3 -6.24 -30.52 16.95
N THR A 4 -6.71 -29.66 17.86
CA THR A 4 -6.81 -28.22 17.60
C THR A 4 -5.38 -27.70 17.49
N SER A 5 -4.85 -27.59 16.27
CA SER A 5 -3.59 -26.89 16.05
C SER A 5 -3.77 -25.47 16.60
N LYS A 6 -2.90 -25.05 17.51
CA LYS A 6 -2.91 -23.70 18.08
C LYS A 6 -2.84 -22.69 16.93
N ALA A 7 -3.97 -22.07 16.62
CA ALA A 7 -4.15 -21.25 15.42
C ALA A 7 -3.79 -19.81 15.75
N TRP A 8 -2.58 -19.40 15.41
CA TRP A 8 -2.16 -18.01 15.54
C TRP A 8 -2.61 -17.21 14.33
N ARG A 9 -3.18 -16.03 14.56
CA ARG A 9 -3.46 -15.03 13.52
C ARG A 9 -2.39 -13.96 13.58
N ILE A 10 -1.83 -13.63 12.42
CA ILE A 10 -0.70 -12.75 12.30
C ILE A 10 -1.13 -11.52 11.52
N GLY A 11 -0.92 -10.34 12.08
CA GLY A 11 -1.09 -9.06 11.42
C GLY A 11 0.27 -8.37 11.29
N VAL A 12 0.55 -7.86 10.09
CA VAL A 12 1.78 -7.13 9.77
C VAL A 12 1.39 -5.79 9.15
N ASP A 13 1.99 -4.70 9.59
CA ASP A 13 1.94 -3.41 8.91
C ASP A 13 3.35 -2.92 8.62
N SER A 14 3.77 -2.91 7.35
CA SER A 14 5.10 -2.46 6.95
C SER A 14 5.11 -0.99 6.57
N GLY A 15 5.92 -0.21 7.28
CA GLY A 15 6.24 1.18 6.93
C GLY A 15 7.66 1.35 6.39
N GLY A 16 8.06 2.61 6.25
CA GLY A 16 9.39 2.96 5.74
C GLY A 16 10.53 2.85 6.78
N THR A 17 10.21 2.78 8.07
CA THR A 17 11.21 2.73 9.16
C THR A 17 11.08 1.48 10.02
N PHE A 18 9.84 1.03 10.25
CA PHE A 18 9.54 -0.10 11.10
C PHE A 18 8.40 -0.91 10.50
N ILE A 19 8.32 -2.17 10.91
CA ILE A 19 7.23 -3.09 10.69
C ILE A 19 6.58 -3.35 12.04
N ASP A 20 5.27 -3.11 12.12
CA ASP A 20 4.47 -3.43 13.30
C ASP A 20 3.88 -4.84 13.13
N LEU A 21 4.14 -5.72 14.09
CA LEU A 21 3.71 -7.12 14.10
C LEU A 21 2.75 -7.38 15.26
N ARG A 22 1.68 -8.12 14.97
CA ARG A 22 0.69 -8.55 15.97
C ARG A 22 0.41 -10.03 15.81
N LEU A 23 0.52 -10.78 16.90
CA LEU A 23 0.20 -12.20 16.99
C LEU A 23 -1.00 -12.37 17.92
N PHE A 24 -2.04 -13.04 17.45
CA PHE A 24 -3.26 -13.30 18.19
C PHE A 24 -3.49 -14.80 18.33
N ASP A 25 -3.63 -15.27 19.57
CA ASP A 25 -3.97 -16.66 19.88
C ASP A 25 -5.49 -16.82 19.96
N ASP A 26 -6.11 -17.45 18.96
CA ASP A 26 -7.56 -17.65 18.93
C ASP A 26 -8.07 -18.49 20.12
N ALA A 27 -7.23 -19.34 20.72
CA ALA A 27 -7.65 -20.21 21.82
C ALA A 27 -7.66 -19.49 23.18
N THR A 28 -6.75 -18.53 23.38
CA THR A 28 -6.57 -17.87 24.68
C THR A 28 -6.94 -16.38 24.67
N GLY A 29 -7.11 -15.79 23.49
CA GLY A 29 -7.26 -14.35 23.31
C GLY A 29 -5.98 -13.55 23.56
N ARG A 30 -4.83 -14.23 23.74
CA ARG A 30 -3.54 -13.55 23.97
C ARG A 30 -3.15 -12.75 22.74
N VAL A 31 -2.66 -11.53 22.98
CA VAL A 31 -2.07 -10.67 21.96
C VAL A 31 -0.60 -10.45 22.29
N GLU A 32 0.27 -10.69 21.32
CA GLU A 32 1.67 -10.26 21.35
C GLU A 32 1.87 -9.17 20.30
N VAL A 33 2.64 -8.13 20.63
CA VAL A 33 2.97 -7.05 19.73
C VAL A 33 4.47 -6.87 19.71
N SER A 34 5.06 -6.77 18.52
CA SER A 34 6.47 -6.44 18.35
C SER A 34 6.65 -5.41 17.24
N LYS A 35 7.73 -4.65 17.35
CA LYS A 35 8.13 -3.65 16.35
C LYS A 35 9.53 -4.01 15.90
N VAL A 36 9.68 -4.28 14.61
CA VAL A 36 10.98 -4.67 14.03
C VAL A 36 11.42 -3.60 13.03
N PRO A 37 12.72 -3.30 12.90
CA PRO A 37 13.21 -2.41 11.85
C PRO A 37 12.79 -2.89 10.46
N SER A 38 12.40 -1.98 9.58
CA SER A 38 12.15 -2.31 8.18
C SER A 38 13.48 -2.59 7.46
N THR A 39 13.44 -3.45 6.45
CA THR A 39 14.55 -3.66 5.51
C THR A 39 14.20 -2.93 4.21
N PRO A 40 14.73 -1.70 3.95
CA PRO A 40 14.23 -0.87 2.86
C PRO A 40 14.42 -1.46 1.46
N ASP A 41 15.51 -2.21 1.26
CA ASP A 41 15.83 -2.85 -0.03
C ASP A 41 14.96 -4.09 -0.30
N ASP A 42 14.53 -4.79 0.75
CA ASP A 42 13.61 -5.93 0.68
C ASP A 42 12.79 -6.06 1.98
N PRO A 43 11.62 -5.38 2.06
CA PRO A 43 10.76 -5.43 3.24
C PRO A 43 10.30 -6.84 3.61
N SER A 44 10.30 -7.79 2.67
CA SER A 44 9.90 -9.17 2.89
C SER A 44 10.81 -9.86 3.92
N GLN A 45 12.10 -9.52 3.95
CA GLN A 45 13.06 -10.09 4.91
C GLN A 45 12.71 -9.70 6.34
N GLY A 46 12.51 -8.40 6.59
CA GLY A 46 12.15 -7.90 7.92
C GLY A 46 10.83 -8.48 8.42
N ILE A 47 9.86 -8.68 7.52
CA ILE A 47 8.58 -9.32 7.85
C ILE A 47 8.79 -10.80 8.22
N ALA A 48 9.48 -11.56 7.36
CA ALA A 48 9.70 -12.99 7.57
C ALA A 48 10.48 -13.27 8.86
N GLN A 49 11.54 -12.50 9.11
CA GLN A 49 12.34 -12.61 10.32
C GLN A 49 11.50 -12.27 11.56
N GLY A 50 10.82 -11.13 11.56
CA GLY A 50 10.04 -10.71 12.73
C GLY A 50 8.87 -11.64 13.06
N VAL A 51 8.21 -12.21 12.04
CA VAL A 51 7.16 -13.23 12.24
C VAL A 51 7.75 -14.50 12.83
N THR A 52 8.90 -14.96 12.32
CA THR A 52 9.57 -16.17 12.81
C THR A 52 10.00 -16.02 14.27
N GLU A 53 10.65 -14.91 14.61
CA GLU A 53 11.09 -14.60 15.97
C GLU A 53 9.89 -14.44 16.92
N GLY A 54 8.86 -13.70 16.50
CA GLY A 54 7.65 -13.50 17.29
C GLY A 54 6.91 -14.80 17.59
N LEU A 55 6.75 -15.66 16.59
CA LEU A 55 6.15 -16.99 16.78
C LEU A 55 7.00 -17.86 17.72
N PHE A 56 8.32 -17.87 17.54
CA PHE A 56 9.24 -18.62 18.41
C PHE A 56 9.08 -18.22 19.88
N HIS A 57 9.00 -16.91 20.17
CA HIS A 57 8.81 -16.39 21.53
C HIS A 57 7.50 -16.84 22.20
N VAL A 58 6.40 -16.98 21.44
CA VAL A 58 5.08 -17.25 22.02
C VAL A 58 4.67 -18.73 22.01
N THR A 59 5.33 -19.55 21.19
CA THR A 59 4.97 -20.96 21.00
C THR A 59 6.01 -21.96 21.51
N ALA A 60 7.30 -21.59 21.57
CA ALA A 60 8.42 -22.49 21.88
C ALA A 60 8.49 -23.77 21.02
N GLN A 61 7.66 -23.88 19.97
CA GLN A 61 7.57 -24.96 18.99
C GLN A 61 7.11 -24.36 17.65
N PRO A 62 7.54 -24.87 16.50
CA PRO A 62 7.06 -24.37 15.20
C PRO A 62 5.56 -24.65 15.04
N GLY A 63 4.72 -23.71 15.47
CA GLY A 63 3.28 -23.69 15.22
C GLY A 63 2.98 -23.00 13.89
N GLY A 64 1.90 -23.43 13.22
CA GLY A 64 1.43 -22.81 11.98
C GLY A 64 0.61 -21.54 12.24
N ALA A 65 0.71 -20.57 11.33
CA ALA A 65 -0.23 -19.45 11.27
C ALA A 65 -1.52 -19.92 10.60
N ALA A 66 -2.67 -19.72 11.24
CA ALA A 66 -3.97 -19.98 10.63
C ALA A 66 -4.42 -18.81 9.72
N TYR A 67 -3.89 -17.62 9.96
CA TYR A 67 -4.19 -16.42 9.19
C TYR A 67 -2.97 -15.50 9.16
N PHE A 68 -2.74 -14.87 8.00
CA PHE A 68 -1.72 -13.84 7.81
C PHE A 68 -2.32 -12.65 7.07
N GLY A 69 -2.40 -11.51 7.73
CA GLY A 69 -2.84 -10.24 7.15
C GLY A 69 -1.65 -9.30 6.99
N HIS A 70 -1.41 -8.82 5.77
CA HIS A 70 -0.36 -7.87 5.46
C HIS A 70 -0.94 -6.52 5.02
N GLY A 71 -0.63 -5.49 5.78
CA GLY A 71 -0.80 -4.09 5.42
C GLY A 71 0.56 -3.45 5.13
N THR A 72 0.55 -2.42 4.29
CA THR A 72 1.74 -1.62 4.04
C THR A 72 1.37 -0.16 3.83
N THR A 73 2.23 0.74 4.30
CA THR A 73 2.13 2.18 4.08
C THR A 73 3.08 2.68 2.99
N VAL A 74 3.85 1.79 2.35
CA VAL A 74 4.81 2.14 1.29
C VAL A 74 4.12 2.89 0.15
N VAL A 75 2.97 2.40 -0.32
CA VAL A 75 2.20 3.03 -1.41
C VAL A 75 1.73 4.43 -1.02
N THR A 76 1.16 4.58 0.17
CA THR A 76 0.66 5.87 0.65
C THR A 76 1.79 6.88 0.81
N ASN A 77 2.93 6.47 1.38
CA ASN A 77 4.11 7.33 1.52
C ASN A 77 4.69 7.71 0.16
N ALA A 78 4.74 6.77 -0.79
CA ALA A 78 5.16 7.04 -2.16
C ALA A 78 4.29 8.12 -2.82
N LEU A 79 2.96 8.03 -2.68
CA LEU A 79 2.02 9.04 -3.19
C LEU A 79 2.21 10.41 -2.54
N VAL A 80 2.28 10.48 -1.21
CA VAL A 80 2.45 11.74 -0.45
C VAL A 80 3.80 12.40 -0.75
N GLN A 81 4.85 11.60 -0.95
CA GLN A 81 6.20 12.09 -1.23
C GLN A 81 6.46 12.29 -2.74
N TYR A 82 5.46 12.09 -3.60
CA TYR A 82 5.59 12.15 -5.06
C TYR A 82 6.73 11.26 -5.60
N ARG A 83 6.95 10.10 -4.95
CA ARG A 83 7.95 9.11 -5.33
C ARG A 83 7.27 8.00 -6.13
N GLY A 84 7.35 8.08 -7.44
CA GLY A 84 6.84 7.06 -8.34
C GLY A 84 7.66 6.99 -9.62
N VAL A 85 7.26 6.10 -10.52
CA VAL A 85 7.84 6.02 -11.86
C VAL A 85 7.17 7.02 -12.80
N LYS A 86 7.91 7.51 -13.79
CA LYS A 86 7.33 8.33 -14.87
C LYS A 86 6.24 7.51 -15.56
N THR A 87 5.04 8.08 -15.60
CA THR A 87 3.84 7.45 -16.16
C THR A 87 3.13 8.45 -17.07
N GLY A 88 2.55 7.98 -18.17
CA GLY A 88 1.75 8.79 -19.09
C GLY A 88 0.26 8.44 -19.00
N LEU A 89 -0.60 9.38 -19.39
CA LEU A 89 -2.04 9.16 -19.54
C LEU A 89 -2.40 9.19 -21.02
N ILE A 90 -3.05 8.13 -21.50
CA ILE A 90 -3.63 8.08 -22.84
C ILE A 90 -5.10 8.45 -22.74
N THR A 91 -5.51 9.42 -23.56
CA THR A 91 -6.88 9.92 -23.60
C THR A 91 -7.40 9.92 -25.03
N THR A 92 -8.72 9.90 -25.19
CA THR A 92 -9.36 10.24 -26.47
C THR A 92 -9.03 11.68 -26.83
N ASP A 93 -8.99 11.96 -28.14
CA ASP A 93 -8.85 13.32 -28.65
C ASP A 93 -9.83 14.29 -27.97
N GLY A 94 -9.32 15.46 -27.55
CA GLY A 94 -10.08 16.45 -26.78
C GLY A 94 -10.22 16.22 -25.26
N PHE A 95 -9.67 15.14 -24.68
CA PHE A 95 -9.82 14.82 -23.24
C PHE A 95 -8.52 14.86 -22.43
N CYS A 96 -7.48 15.52 -22.95
CA CYS A 96 -6.16 15.55 -22.33
C CYS A 96 -6.12 16.23 -20.95
N ASP A 97 -7.04 17.14 -20.70
CA ASP A 97 -7.07 17.98 -19.49
C ASP A 97 -7.94 17.40 -18.36
N LEU A 98 -8.40 16.14 -18.50
CA LEU A 98 -9.28 15.50 -17.52
C LEU A 98 -8.74 15.53 -16.08
N LEU A 99 -7.43 15.32 -15.92
CA LEU A 99 -6.80 15.39 -14.60
C LEU A 99 -6.83 16.82 -14.05
N GLU A 100 -6.56 17.84 -14.87
CA GLU A 100 -6.52 19.25 -14.43
C GLU A 100 -7.89 19.79 -14.07
N ILE A 101 -8.90 19.48 -14.89
CA ILE A 101 -10.28 19.89 -14.66
C ILE A 101 -10.73 19.32 -13.31
N SER A 102 -10.47 18.02 -13.07
CA SER A 102 -10.82 17.26 -11.86
C SER A 102 -12.34 17.29 -11.56
N PRO A 103 -12.92 16.26 -10.93
CA PRO A 103 -14.28 16.38 -10.41
C PRO A 103 -14.38 17.58 -9.45
N GLN A 104 -15.48 18.34 -9.52
CA GLN A 104 -15.78 19.48 -8.62
C GLN A 104 -16.09 19.02 -7.18
N LYS A 105 -15.22 18.18 -6.59
CA LYS A 105 -15.34 17.70 -5.22
C LYS A 105 -14.82 18.79 -4.28
N ARG A 106 -15.71 19.71 -3.89
CA ARG A 106 -15.40 20.77 -2.92
C ARG A 106 -15.34 20.17 -1.52
N LEU A 107 -14.22 20.39 -0.82
CA LEU A 107 -14.05 20.02 0.59
C LEU A 107 -14.88 20.92 1.51
N ASP A 108 -15.02 22.20 1.14
CA ASP A 108 -15.94 23.17 1.73
C ASP A 108 -16.77 23.81 0.61
N LEU A 109 -18.10 23.75 0.72
CA LEU A 109 -19.02 24.23 -0.31
C LEU A 109 -19.00 25.76 -0.45
N TYR A 110 -18.64 26.48 0.61
CA TYR A 110 -18.73 27.95 0.66
C TYR A 110 -17.39 28.67 0.61
N ASP A 111 -16.28 27.94 0.59
CA ASP A 111 -14.96 28.53 0.36
C ASP A 111 -14.76 28.79 -1.15
N LEU A 112 -14.74 30.08 -1.52
CA LEU A 112 -14.48 30.53 -2.88
C LEU A 112 -12.98 30.69 -3.19
N GLN A 113 -12.12 30.64 -2.17
CA GLN A 113 -10.68 30.87 -2.25
C GLN A 113 -9.86 29.58 -2.12
N ILE A 114 -10.47 28.41 -2.38
CA ILE A 114 -9.81 27.11 -2.26
C ILE A 114 -8.50 27.06 -3.05
N HIS A 115 -7.41 26.86 -2.32
CA HIS A 115 -6.11 26.53 -2.88
C HIS A 115 -6.00 25.02 -3.05
N ARG A 116 -5.94 24.55 -4.31
CA ARG A 116 -5.78 23.14 -4.62
C ARG A 116 -4.33 22.73 -4.31
N CYS A 117 -4.14 21.58 -3.65
CA CYS A 117 -2.81 20.96 -3.60
C CYS A 117 -2.34 20.68 -5.04
N GLU A 118 -1.07 20.95 -5.29
CA GLU A 118 -0.44 20.69 -6.59
C GLU A 118 -0.64 19.21 -6.97
N GLN A 119 -1.13 18.95 -8.17
CA GLN A 119 -1.31 17.57 -8.62
C GLN A 119 0.04 16.90 -8.81
N VAL A 120 0.08 15.56 -8.67
CA VAL A 120 1.25 14.73 -9.00
C VAL A 120 1.64 15.03 -10.45
N ARG A 121 2.63 15.93 -10.61
CA ARG A 121 3.13 16.57 -11.84
C ARG A 121 2.37 16.22 -13.13
N SER A 122 1.35 17.02 -13.45
CA SER A 122 0.88 17.23 -14.83
C SER A 122 1.86 18.19 -15.52
N GLY A 123 3.04 17.70 -15.88
CA GLY A 123 3.83 18.34 -16.93
C GLY A 123 3.30 17.86 -18.27
N ASN A 124 3.17 18.74 -19.27
CA ASN A 124 2.70 18.39 -20.62
C ASN A 124 3.60 17.37 -21.37
N ASP A 125 4.71 16.93 -20.77
CA ASP A 125 5.77 16.15 -21.42
C ASP A 125 5.41 14.69 -21.71
N HIS A 126 4.29 14.15 -21.21
CA HIS A 126 3.96 12.71 -21.29
C HIS A 126 2.50 12.39 -21.70
N ARG A 127 1.87 13.27 -22.49
CA ARG A 127 0.49 13.09 -23.00
C ARG A 127 0.51 12.53 -24.42
N ALA A 128 -0.25 11.47 -24.67
CA ALA A 128 -0.52 10.95 -26.01
C ALA A 128 -2.03 10.91 -26.26
N GLN A 129 -2.47 11.45 -27.39
CA GLN A 129 -3.87 11.43 -27.82
C GLN A 129 -4.04 10.40 -28.93
N LEU A 130 -5.09 9.59 -28.83
CA LEU A 130 -5.47 8.68 -29.90
C LEU A 130 -6.40 9.41 -30.87
N HIS A 131 -5.94 9.66 -32.10
CA HIS A 131 -6.79 10.16 -33.17
C HIS A 131 -7.53 9.00 -33.86
N PRO A 132 -8.85 9.11 -34.08
CA PRO A 132 -9.60 8.12 -34.85
C PRO A 132 -9.21 8.22 -36.34
N GLY A 133 -8.22 7.44 -36.77
CA GLY A 133 -7.84 7.36 -38.19
C GLY A 133 -6.44 6.81 -38.51
N GLU A 134 -5.53 6.70 -37.54
CA GLU A 134 -4.12 6.35 -37.81
C GLU A 134 -3.75 4.87 -37.59
N HIS A 135 -4.72 3.96 -37.74
CA HIS A 135 -4.42 2.54 -37.96
C HIS A 135 -4.52 2.20 -39.44
N ARG A 136 -3.50 2.62 -40.20
CA ARG A 136 -3.10 1.89 -41.40
C ARG A 136 -1.84 1.10 -41.01
N LEU A 137 -2.06 -0.13 -40.55
CA LEU A 137 -0.97 -1.10 -40.42
C LEU A 137 -0.36 -1.35 -41.81
N PRO A 138 0.97 -1.55 -41.93
CA PRO A 138 1.57 -2.03 -43.17
C PRO A 138 1.08 -3.42 -43.58
#